data_AF-A0A938B342-F1
#
_entry.id   AF-A0A938B342-F1
#
_cell.length_a   1.000
_cell.length_b   1.000
_cell.length_c   1.000
_cell.angle_alpha   90.00
_cell.angle_beta   90.00
_cell.angle_gamma   90.00
#
_symmetry.space_group_name_H-M   'P 1'
#
loop_
_entity.id
_entity.type
_entity.pdbx_description
1 polymer ?
#
loop_
_entity_poly.entity_id
_entity_poly.type
_entity_poly.pdbx_seq_one_letter_code
_entity_poly.pdbx_strand_id
1 'polypeptide(L)'
;MPVVEAVQTFAGIANENEFYSHHYLSEVFKGDIKARLEQWAATEQAHPTQRAPYKQLASWAGQWFALRNAGARAGAAAAQLDSFRQVQQGLLQALGYAMVPQHLELQAGMPVPIWQVLGAPGKAPQVLVVPAYNPGQEEDDILDQQLSAVHYGGVPVPSLLAGVDFASIVSDGLFGADHAPRFIVLVGLQEWLLLDRFKWPNSRALRFDWNEILDRKDPLTLQAAAALLHRDSLAPDSGASLLESLDENAHRHAFGVSAELKYAIREAIETLGNEAVRQLRQQAVEARRGFFSGKDELDPEQLSLECLRLVYRLLFMFYIEARPELGYVPIRSSEVYLKGYSLEALH
;
A
#
# COMPACT_ATOMS: atom_id res chain seq x y z
N MET A 1 -15.03 -1.08 16.34
CA MET A 1 -14.66 0.11 15.55
C MET A 1 -13.17 0.37 15.74
N PRO A 2 -12.32 -0.01 14.77
CA PRO A 2 -10.99 0.56 14.59
C PRO A 2 -11.09 1.63 13.47
N VAL A 3 -10.82 2.91 13.70
CA VAL A 3 -9.49 3.55 13.65
C VAL A 3 -8.56 2.87 12.65
N VAL A 4 -8.81 3.02 11.33
CA VAL A 4 -7.87 3.44 10.27
C VAL A 4 -8.70 3.58 8.97
N GLU A 5 -9.52 4.63 8.84
CA GLU A 5 -9.85 5.13 7.50
C GLU A 5 -8.67 6.00 7.06
N ALA A 6 -7.55 5.34 6.73
CA ALA A 6 -6.54 5.98 5.91
C ALA A 6 -7.25 6.37 4.61
N VAL A 7 -7.10 7.61 4.16
CA VAL A 7 -7.61 8.05 2.85
C VAL A 7 -7.06 7.08 1.81
N GLN A 8 -7.89 6.16 1.34
CA GLN A 8 -7.49 5.16 0.36
C GLN A 8 -7.39 5.86 -0.99
N THR A 9 -6.18 5.99 -1.52
CA THR A 9 -5.95 6.50 -2.88
C THR A 9 -6.71 5.69 -3.92
N PHE A 10 -6.83 4.38 -3.69
CA PHE A 10 -7.55 3.42 -4.54
C PHE A 10 -8.58 2.70 -3.68
N ALA A 11 -9.85 2.81 -4.04
CA ALA A 11 -10.98 2.26 -3.29
C ALA A 11 -10.87 0.73 -3.15
N GLY A 12 -10.90 0.20 -1.93
CA GLY A 12 -10.76 -1.23 -1.67
C GLY A 12 -9.32 -1.73 -1.73
N ILE A 13 -8.32 -0.84 -1.85
CA ILE A 13 -6.90 -1.19 -1.66
C ILE A 13 -6.38 -0.50 -0.41
N ALA A 14 -6.19 -1.27 0.67
CA ALA A 14 -5.62 -0.77 1.92
C ALA A 14 -4.09 -0.96 1.94
N ASN A 15 -3.38 0.12 2.26
CA ASN A 15 -1.93 0.17 2.38
C ASN A 15 -1.50 0.02 3.84
N GLU A 16 -1.46 -1.22 4.32
CA GLU A 16 -1.26 -1.53 5.73
C GLU A 16 0.17 -1.24 6.17
N ASN A 17 0.29 -0.51 7.29
CA ASN A 17 1.56 -0.13 7.92
C ASN A 17 2.58 0.54 6.96
N GLU A 18 2.07 1.20 5.92
CA GLU A 18 2.87 1.83 4.86
C GLU A 18 3.72 0.83 4.05
N PHE A 19 3.07 -0.14 3.41
CA PHE A 19 3.73 -0.97 2.39
C PHE A 19 4.43 -0.11 1.32
N TYR A 20 3.77 0.97 0.91
CA TYR A 20 4.39 2.14 0.29
C TYR A 20 4.06 3.39 1.10
N SER A 21 4.82 4.48 0.93
CA SER A 21 4.42 5.75 1.55
C SER A 21 3.13 6.28 0.91
N HIS A 22 2.29 6.96 1.70
CA HIS A 22 1.03 7.50 1.20
C HIS A 22 1.23 8.46 0.01
N HIS A 23 2.21 9.38 0.12
CA HIS A 23 2.55 10.31 -0.96
C HIS A 23 2.98 9.58 -2.25
N TYR A 24 3.74 8.48 -2.14
CA TYR A 24 4.13 7.72 -3.32
C TYR A 24 2.91 7.13 -4.02
N LEU A 25 1.98 6.52 -3.27
CA LEU A 25 0.76 5.94 -3.84
C LEU A 25 -0.14 6.99 -4.47
N SER A 26 -0.28 8.17 -3.87
CA SER A 26 -1.18 9.23 -4.37
C SER A 26 -0.63 9.95 -5.60
N GLU A 27 0.66 10.33 -5.58
CA GLU A 27 1.20 11.25 -6.59
C GLU A 27 2.05 10.56 -7.67
N VAL A 28 2.74 9.47 -7.32
CA VAL A 28 3.83 8.93 -8.16
C VAL A 28 3.46 7.60 -8.81
N PHE A 29 2.87 6.69 -8.03
CA PHE A 29 2.64 5.29 -8.42
C PHE A 29 1.94 5.15 -9.77
N LYS A 30 0.94 5.98 -10.06
CA LYS A 30 0.21 5.95 -11.33
C LYS A 30 1.12 6.22 -12.55
N GLY A 31 2.11 7.09 -12.40
CA GLY A 31 3.11 7.37 -13.41
C GLY A 31 4.02 6.16 -13.65
N ASP A 32 4.44 5.51 -12.58
CA ASP A 32 5.39 4.38 -12.63
C ASP A 32 4.79 3.11 -13.25
N ILE A 33 3.49 2.88 -13.09
CA ILE A 33 2.82 1.73 -13.73
C ILE A 33 2.39 1.99 -15.18
N LYS A 34 2.51 3.23 -15.67
CA LYS A 34 1.99 3.64 -16.99
C LYS A 34 2.53 2.79 -18.13
N ALA A 35 3.84 2.55 -18.15
CA ALA A 35 4.49 1.74 -19.19
C ALA A 35 3.91 0.32 -19.26
N ARG A 36 3.60 -0.28 -18.10
CA ARG A 36 2.98 -1.62 -18.01
C ARG A 36 1.56 -1.60 -18.56
N LEU A 37 0.78 -0.57 -18.25
CA LEU A 37 -0.59 -0.41 -18.77
C LEU A 37 -0.60 -0.23 -20.28
N GLU A 38 0.33 0.57 -20.82
CA GLU A 38 0.50 0.78 -22.26
C GLU A 38 0.91 -0.51 -22.97
N GLN A 39 1.80 -1.31 -22.36
CA GLN A 39 2.17 -2.62 -22.89
C GLN A 39 0.96 -3.55 -23.01
N TRP A 40 0.12 -3.64 -21.97
CA TRP A 40 -1.09 -4.46 -22.01
C TRP A 40 -2.10 -3.96 -23.04
N ALA A 41 -2.27 -2.64 -23.17
CA ALA A 41 -3.15 -2.06 -24.18
C ALA A 41 -2.66 -2.38 -25.60
N ALA A 42 -1.35 -2.31 -25.85
CA ALA A 42 -0.76 -2.66 -27.12
C ALA A 42 -0.92 -4.16 -27.45
N THR A 43 -0.73 -5.05 -26.46
CA THR A 43 -0.97 -6.49 -26.61
C THR A 43 -2.42 -6.78 -26.97
N GLU A 44 -3.38 -6.17 -26.28
CA GLU A 44 -4.81 -6.32 -26.59
C GLU A 44 -5.16 -5.80 -27.99
N GLN A 45 -4.54 -4.71 -28.42
CA GLN A 45 -4.76 -4.16 -29.77
C GLN A 45 -4.20 -5.09 -30.86
N ALA A 46 -3.03 -5.70 -30.64
CA ALA A 46 -2.43 -6.66 -31.56
C ALA A 46 -3.15 -8.02 -31.53
N HIS A 47 -3.67 -8.41 -30.37
CA HIS A 47 -4.34 -9.68 -30.12
C HIS A 47 -5.63 -9.46 -29.32
N PRO A 48 -6.77 -9.17 -29.98
CA PRO A 48 -8.03 -8.84 -29.30
C PRO A 48 -8.58 -9.91 -28.34
N THR A 49 -8.12 -11.16 -28.47
CA THR A 49 -8.44 -12.26 -27.56
C THR A 49 -7.66 -12.19 -26.24
N GLN A 50 -6.53 -11.48 -26.20
CA GLN A 50 -5.71 -11.24 -25.01
C GLN A 50 -6.03 -9.88 -24.40
N ARG A 51 -7.20 -9.78 -23.75
CA ARG A 51 -7.65 -8.53 -23.12
C ARG A 51 -6.72 -8.10 -21.98
N ALA A 52 -6.57 -6.79 -21.77
CA ALA A 52 -5.76 -6.30 -20.66
C ALA A 52 -6.25 -6.81 -19.29
N PRO A 53 -5.36 -7.18 -18.35
CA PRO A 53 -5.73 -7.77 -17.05
C PRO A 53 -6.80 -7.00 -16.27
N TYR A 54 -6.67 -5.68 -16.15
CA TYR A 54 -7.64 -4.83 -15.44
C TYR A 54 -9.04 -4.85 -16.08
N LYS A 55 -9.14 -5.08 -17.39
CA LYS A 55 -10.43 -5.25 -18.09
C LYS A 55 -11.01 -6.65 -17.88
N GLN A 56 -10.15 -7.67 -17.74
CA GLN A 56 -10.58 -9.04 -17.41
C GLN A 56 -11.16 -9.09 -15.98
N LEU A 57 -10.49 -8.47 -15.01
CA LEU A 57 -10.98 -8.29 -13.64
C LEU A 57 -12.38 -7.64 -13.63
N ALA A 58 -12.54 -6.51 -14.33
CA ALA A 58 -13.82 -5.80 -14.43
C ALA A 58 -14.95 -6.67 -15.00
N SER A 59 -14.64 -7.51 -15.99
CA SER A 59 -15.64 -8.43 -16.58
C SER A 59 -16.00 -9.61 -15.68
N TRP A 60 -15.08 -10.03 -14.79
CA TRP A 60 -15.35 -11.12 -13.86
C TRP A 60 -16.33 -10.75 -12.74
N ALA A 61 -16.44 -9.47 -12.40
CA ALA A 61 -17.23 -8.97 -11.27
C ALA A 61 -18.65 -9.57 -11.16
N GLY A 62 -19.43 -9.59 -12.24
CA GLY A 62 -20.79 -10.13 -12.20
C GLY A 62 -20.83 -11.62 -11.84
N GLN A 63 -19.91 -12.41 -12.38
CA GLN A 63 -19.79 -13.83 -12.07
C GLN A 63 -19.23 -14.06 -10.67
N TRP A 64 -18.29 -13.22 -10.22
CA TRP A 64 -17.75 -13.26 -8.86
C TRP A 64 -18.86 -13.10 -7.80
N PHE A 65 -19.71 -12.08 -7.95
CA PHE A 65 -20.85 -11.86 -7.03
C PHE A 65 -21.87 -13.00 -7.08
N ALA A 66 -22.18 -13.51 -8.28
CA ALA A 66 -23.10 -14.64 -8.43
C ALA A 66 -22.57 -15.90 -7.72
N LEU A 67 -21.29 -16.22 -7.90
CA LEU A 67 -20.65 -17.38 -7.28
C LEU A 67 -20.52 -17.20 -5.76
N ARG A 68 -20.17 -16.00 -5.27
CA ARG A 68 -20.12 -15.69 -3.83
C ARG A 68 -21.48 -15.92 -3.16
N ASN A 69 -22.55 -15.41 -3.76
CA ASN A 69 -23.91 -15.57 -3.24
C ASN A 69 -24.40 -17.02 -3.28
N ALA A 70 -23.99 -17.80 -4.28
CA ALA A 70 -24.30 -19.23 -4.36
C ALA A 70 -23.51 -20.02 -3.30
N GLY A 71 -22.22 -19.74 -3.14
CA GLY A 71 -21.32 -20.42 -2.20
C GLY A 71 -21.68 -20.20 -0.73
N ALA A 72 -22.20 -19.02 -0.38
CA ALA A 72 -22.70 -18.71 0.97
C ALA A 72 -23.83 -19.64 1.44
N ARG A 73 -24.47 -20.37 0.52
CA ARG A 73 -25.55 -21.33 0.83
C ARG A 73 -25.08 -22.79 0.91
N ALA A 74 -23.80 -23.05 0.66
CA ALA A 74 -23.23 -24.39 0.75
C ALA A 74 -23.12 -24.82 2.22
N GLY A 75 -23.68 -25.98 2.57
CA GLY A 75 -23.74 -26.43 3.97
C GLY A 75 -22.52 -27.19 4.48
N ALA A 76 -21.76 -27.86 3.60
CA ALA A 76 -20.60 -28.65 3.99
C ALA A 76 -19.29 -27.92 3.69
N ALA A 77 -18.31 -27.97 4.61
CA ALA A 77 -17.01 -27.30 4.48
C ALA A 77 -16.28 -27.61 3.16
N ALA A 78 -16.31 -28.88 2.71
CA ALA A 78 -15.69 -29.26 1.44
C ALA A 78 -16.35 -28.56 0.23
N ALA A 79 -17.68 -28.46 0.23
CA ALA A 79 -18.43 -27.76 -0.82
C ALA A 79 -18.23 -26.23 -0.76
N GLN A 80 -18.02 -25.68 0.44
CA GLN A 80 -17.63 -24.27 0.61
C GLN A 80 -16.23 -24.01 0.04
N LEU A 81 -15.26 -24.91 0.23
CA LEU A 81 -13.93 -24.82 -0.41
C LEU A 81 -14.01 -24.92 -1.94
N ASP A 82 -14.86 -25.80 -2.47
CA ASP A 82 -15.10 -25.88 -3.92
C ASP A 82 -15.68 -24.57 -4.46
N SER A 83 -16.64 -24.00 -3.76
CA SER A 83 -17.23 -22.71 -4.11
C SER A 83 -16.19 -21.59 -4.05
N PHE A 84 -15.35 -21.58 -3.02
CA PHE A 84 -14.25 -20.64 -2.90
C PHE A 84 -13.28 -20.73 -4.08
N ARG A 85 -12.87 -21.94 -4.49
CA ARG A 85 -12.04 -22.15 -5.70
C ARG A 85 -12.69 -21.53 -6.94
N GLN A 86 -13.99 -21.77 -7.16
CA GLN A 86 -14.71 -21.23 -8.31
C GLN A 86 -14.76 -19.68 -8.29
N VAL A 87 -15.03 -19.08 -7.13
CA VAL A 87 -15.05 -17.62 -6.97
C VAL A 87 -13.73 -16.98 -7.38
N GLN A 88 -12.60 -17.57 -6.94
CA GLN A 88 -11.27 -17.00 -7.16
C GLN A 88 -10.70 -17.29 -8.55
N GLN A 89 -11.22 -18.30 -9.26
CA GLN A 89 -10.66 -18.76 -10.54
C GLN A 89 -10.51 -17.64 -11.57
N GLY A 90 -11.56 -16.82 -11.78
CA GLY A 90 -11.50 -15.76 -12.79
C GLY A 90 -10.60 -14.59 -12.41
N LEU A 91 -10.45 -14.28 -11.11
CA LEU A 91 -9.49 -13.27 -10.64
C LEU A 91 -8.05 -13.74 -10.86
N LEU A 92 -7.76 -14.99 -10.49
CA LEU A 92 -6.43 -15.59 -10.71
C LEU A 92 -6.09 -15.63 -12.20
N GLN A 93 -7.02 -16.08 -13.04
CA GLN A 93 -6.83 -16.15 -14.48
C GLN A 93 -6.58 -14.76 -15.09
N ALA A 94 -7.35 -13.75 -14.68
CA ALA A 94 -7.16 -12.37 -15.13
C ALA A 94 -5.77 -11.80 -14.75
N LEU A 95 -5.20 -12.28 -13.64
CA LEU A 95 -3.87 -11.91 -13.14
C LEU A 95 -2.75 -12.84 -13.63
N GLY A 96 -3.08 -13.78 -14.54
CA GLY A 96 -2.16 -14.71 -15.18
C GLY A 96 -1.79 -15.96 -14.36
N TYR A 97 -2.41 -16.14 -13.19
CA TYR A 97 -2.18 -17.31 -12.35
C TYR A 97 -3.00 -18.51 -12.80
N ALA A 98 -2.46 -19.70 -12.52
CA ALA A 98 -3.15 -20.98 -12.66
C ALA A 98 -3.46 -21.53 -11.27
N MET A 99 -4.64 -22.14 -11.11
CA MET A 99 -5.02 -22.81 -9.88
C MET A 99 -4.65 -24.29 -9.99
N VAL A 100 -3.51 -24.67 -9.39
CA VAL A 100 -3.03 -26.06 -9.32
C VAL A 100 -2.85 -26.43 -7.85
N PRO A 101 -3.92 -26.92 -7.18
CA PRO A 101 -3.85 -27.27 -5.76
C PRO A 101 -2.77 -28.33 -5.49
N GLN A 102 -1.84 -28.00 -4.60
CA GLN A 102 -0.77 -28.86 -4.15
C GLN A 102 -0.40 -28.50 -2.70
N HIS A 103 0.37 -29.36 -2.04
CA HIS A 103 1.00 -29.03 -0.77
C HIS A 103 2.48 -28.80 -0.99
N LEU A 104 2.99 -27.67 -0.51
CA LEU A 104 4.39 -27.29 -0.59
C LEU A 104 4.99 -27.31 0.81
N GLU A 105 6.11 -27.99 0.96
CA GLU A 105 6.86 -28.07 2.21
C GLU A 105 8.18 -27.31 2.04
N LEU A 106 8.19 -26.02 2.41
CA LEU A 106 9.43 -25.22 2.44
C LEU A 106 10.19 -25.40 3.76
N GLN A 107 9.46 -25.70 4.84
CA GLN A 107 10.00 -26.06 6.13
C GLN A 107 9.53 -27.48 6.49
N ALA A 108 10.47 -28.31 6.96
CA ALA A 108 10.20 -29.71 7.25
C ALA A 108 9.02 -29.89 8.23
N GLY A 109 8.05 -30.73 7.87
CA GLY A 109 6.85 -31.01 8.65
C GLY A 109 5.73 -29.97 8.51
N MET A 110 5.89 -28.95 7.65
CA MET A 110 4.89 -27.91 7.39
C MET A 110 4.45 -27.92 5.91
N PRO A 111 3.69 -28.93 5.45
CA PRO A 111 3.16 -28.95 4.09
C PRO A 111 1.96 -27.99 3.99
N VAL A 112 2.21 -26.77 3.51
CA VAL A 112 1.21 -25.70 3.36
C VAL A 112 0.46 -25.87 2.03
N PRO A 113 -0.89 -25.75 1.99
CA PRO A 113 -1.63 -25.73 0.74
C PRO A 113 -1.26 -24.53 -0.13
N ILE A 114 -0.94 -24.76 -1.41
CA ILE A 114 -0.54 -23.75 -2.39
C ILE A 114 -1.32 -23.98 -3.69
N TRP A 115 -1.69 -22.91 -4.39
CA TRP A 115 -2.27 -22.98 -5.73
C TRP A 115 -1.25 -22.80 -6.84
N GLN A 116 -0.20 -22.02 -6.61
CA GLN A 116 0.85 -21.84 -7.58
C GLN A 116 2.18 -21.46 -6.95
N VAL A 117 3.26 -21.98 -7.53
CA VAL A 117 4.64 -21.61 -7.23
C VAL A 117 5.21 -21.02 -8.52
N LEU A 118 5.68 -19.78 -8.47
CA LEU A 118 6.37 -19.12 -9.58
C LEU A 118 7.83 -18.84 -9.21
N GLY A 119 8.72 -18.95 -10.18
CA GLY A 119 10.16 -18.72 -10.02
C GLY A 119 10.97 -19.63 -10.94
N ALA A 120 12.27 -19.39 -11.00
CA ALA A 120 13.16 -20.24 -11.77
C ALA A 120 13.32 -21.62 -11.11
N PRO A 121 13.26 -22.73 -11.87
CA PRO A 121 13.51 -24.07 -11.33
C PRO A 121 14.85 -24.15 -10.58
N GLY A 122 14.84 -24.78 -9.40
CA GLY A 122 16.04 -24.96 -8.57
C GLY A 122 16.49 -23.70 -7.81
N LYS A 123 15.76 -22.59 -7.89
CA LYS A 123 15.93 -21.43 -7.01
C LYS A 123 14.79 -21.36 -6.00
N ALA A 124 14.96 -20.52 -4.97
CA ALA A 124 13.85 -20.16 -4.10
C ALA A 124 12.68 -19.61 -4.95
N PRO A 125 11.42 -19.92 -4.61
CA PRO A 125 10.27 -19.35 -5.30
C PRO A 125 10.32 -17.83 -5.30
N GLN A 126 9.80 -17.19 -6.33
CA GLN A 126 9.61 -15.74 -6.36
C GLN A 126 8.23 -15.38 -5.82
N VAL A 127 7.19 -16.11 -6.20
CA VAL A 127 5.80 -15.89 -5.75
C VAL A 127 5.16 -17.20 -5.34
N LEU A 128 4.45 -17.19 -4.21
CA LEU A 128 3.48 -18.23 -3.85
C LEU A 128 2.07 -17.66 -3.89
N VAL A 129 1.12 -18.42 -4.42
CA VAL A 129 -0.32 -18.14 -4.31
C VAL A 129 -0.90 -19.11 -3.28
N VAL A 130 -1.33 -18.58 -2.13
CA VAL A 130 -1.68 -19.36 -0.95
C VAL A 130 -3.19 -19.20 -0.67
N PRO A 131 -4.02 -20.24 -0.81
CA PRO A 131 -5.41 -20.18 -0.38
C PRO A 131 -5.51 -20.15 1.15
N ALA A 132 -6.16 -19.11 1.69
CA ALA A 132 -6.24 -18.84 3.12
C ALA A 132 -7.68 -18.73 3.65
N TYR A 133 -8.62 -19.38 2.98
CA TYR A 133 -10.01 -19.43 3.42
C TYR A 133 -10.30 -20.76 4.13
N ASN A 134 -10.73 -20.68 5.40
CA ASN A 134 -11.25 -21.81 6.16
C ASN A 134 -12.76 -21.66 6.40
N PRO A 135 -13.59 -22.61 5.92
CA PRO A 135 -15.02 -22.59 6.20
C PRO A 135 -15.33 -22.59 7.70
N GLY A 136 -16.24 -21.72 8.14
CA GLY A 136 -16.58 -21.49 9.54
C GLY A 136 -15.75 -20.40 10.24
N GLN A 137 -14.81 -19.79 9.54
CA GLN A 137 -14.02 -18.63 10.00
C GLN A 137 -14.23 -17.40 9.07
N GLU A 138 -15.42 -17.27 8.47
CA GLU A 138 -15.72 -16.19 7.51
C GLU A 138 -15.65 -14.78 8.12
N GLU A 139 -15.84 -14.67 9.45
CA GLU A 139 -15.81 -13.42 10.20
C GLU A 139 -14.41 -13.09 10.76
N ASP A 140 -13.47 -14.04 10.71
CA ASP A 140 -12.09 -13.84 11.15
C ASP A 140 -11.28 -13.15 10.04
N ASP A 141 -10.31 -12.31 10.42
CA ASP A 141 -9.36 -11.75 9.46
C ASP A 141 -8.61 -12.88 8.74
N ILE A 142 -8.32 -12.71 7.45
CA ILE A 142 -7.59 -13.70 6.64
C ILE A 142 -6.28 -14.19 7.30
N LEU A 143 -5.58 -13.33 8.05
CA LEU A 143 -4.35 -13.69 8.74
C LEU A 143 -4.58 -14.50 10.03
N ASP A 144 -5.75 -14.38 10.64
CA ASP A 144 -6.14 -15.11 11.87
C ASP A 144 -6.78 -16.47 11.56
N GLN A 145 -7.18 -16.71 10.30
CA GLN A 145 -7.73 -18.00 9.88
C GLN A 145 -6.69 -19.12 10.00
N GLN A 146 -7.18 -20.34 10.19
CA GLN A 146 -6.35 -21.52 10.43
C GLN A 146 -6.63 -22.61 9.40
N LEU A 147 -5.68 -23.51 9.23
CA LEU A 147 -5.91 -24.71 8.43
C LEU A 147 -6.72 -25.72 9.23
N SER A 148 -7.76 -26.28 8.60
CA SER A 148 -8.52 -27.43 9.08
C SER A 148 -8.36 -28.68 8.20
N ALA A 149 -8.89 -29.83 8.64
CA ALA A 149 -8.80 -31.11 7.95
C ALA A 149 -9.32 -31.08 6.50
N VAL A 150 -10.25 -30.16 6.18
CA VAL A 150 -10.81 -30.02 4.83
C VAL A 150 -9.76 -29.60 3.79
N HIS A 151 -8.70 -28.89 4.20
CA HIS A 151 -7.56 -28.53 3.34
C HIS A 151 -6.61 -29.72 3.07
N TYR A 152 -6.77 -30.81 3.81
CA TYR A 152 -5.97 -32.03 3.72
C TYR A 152 -6.81 -33.25 3.31
N GLY A 153 -7.90 -33.02 2.57
CA GLY A 153 -8.76 -34.11 2.09
C GLY A 153 -9.49 -34.87 3.21
N GLY A 154 -9.73 -34.23 4.35
CA GLY A 154 -10.38 -34.82 5.52
C GLY A 154 -9.44 -35.47 6.53
N VAL A 155 -8.15 -35.52 6.25
CA VAL A 155 -7.12 -36.02 7.19
C VAL A 155 -6.77 -34.91 8.21
N PRO A 156 -6.41 -35.25 9.47
CA PRO A 156 -5.96 -34.25 10.43
C PRO A 156 -4.83 -33.36 9.92
N VAL A 157 -4.86 -32.10 10.31
CA VAL A 157 -3.83 -31.11 9.98
C VAL A 157 -2.49 -31.57 10.59
N PRO A 158 -1.37 -31.43 9.86
CA PRO A 158 -0.05 -31.73 10.38
C PRO A 158 0.23 -31.02 11.70
N SER A 159 0.88 -31.71 12.65
CA SER A 159 1.04 -31.22 14.03
C SER A 159 1.68 -29.84 14.15
N LEU A 160 2.60 -29.45 13.26
CA LEU A 160 3.24 -28.14 13.25
C LEU A 160 2.36 -27.01 12.67
N LEU A 161 1.25 -27.35 12.02
CA LEU A 161 0.29 -26.42 11.43
C LEU A 161 -1.06 -26.43 12.18
N ALA A 162 -1.30 -27.41 13.04
CA ALA A 162 -2.55 -27.56 13.76
C ALA A 162 -2.73 -26.41 14.77
N GLY A 163 -3.80 -25.61 14.59
CA GLY A 163 -4.10 -24.47 15.45
C GLY A 163 -3.21 -23.23 15.22
N VAL A 164 -2.42 -23.23 14.14
CA VAL A 164 -1.55 -22.11 13.75
C VAL A 164 -2.30 -21.23 12.75
N ASP A 165 -2.28 -19.92 12.98
CA ASP A 165 -2.89 -18.92 12.11
C ASP A 165 -2.05 -18.63 10.85
N PHE A 166 -2.66 -18.03 9.83
CA PHE A 166 -1.96 -17.69 8.60
C PHE A 166 -0.85 -16.66 8.79
N ALA A 167 -0.95 -15.75 9.76
CA ALA A 167 0.14 -14.82 10.10
C ALA A 167 1.42 -15.57 10.49
N SER A 168 1.29 -16.60 11.33
CA SER A 168 2.40 -17.43 11.80
C SER A 168 2.86 -18.39 10.71
N ILE A 169 1.96 -18.98 9.93
CA ILE A 169 2.32 -19.82 8.77
C ILE A 169 3.14 -19.01 7.76
N VAL A 170 2.74 -17.78 7.46
CA VAL A 170 3.48 -16.88 6.57
C VAL A 170 4.85 -16.53 7.16
N SER A 171 4.89 -16.14 8.43
CA SER A 171 6.12 -15.68 9.09
C SER A 171 7.15 -16.80 9.23
N ASP A 172 6.75 -17.91 9.83
CA ASP A 172 7.66 -18.99 10.21
C ASP A 172 7.77 -20.02 9.08
N GLY A 173 6.64 -20.52 8.59
CA GLY A 173 6.58 -21.62 7.63
C GLY A 173 6.98 -21.27 6.20
N LEU A 174 6.76 -20.03 5.77
CA LEU A 174 7.02 -19.59 4.39
C LEU A 174 8.19 -18.62 4.30
N PHE A 175 8.12 -17.46 4.94
CA PHE A 175 9.20 -16.45 4.90
C PHE A 175 10.41 -16.80 5.78
N GLY A 176 10.21 -17.62 6.82
CA GLY A 176 11.25 -18.14 7.70
C GLY A 176 12.04 -19.32 7.12
N ALA A 177 11.58 -19.92 6.02
CA ALA A 177 12.26 -21.04 5.38
C ALA A 177 13.59 -20.65 4.71
N ASP A 178 14.52 -21.60 4.61
CA ASP A 178 15.84 -21.39 3.97
C ASP A 178 15.70 -20.93 2.50
N HIS A 179 14.73 -21.50 1.79
CA HIS A 179 14.37 -21.14 0.42
C HIS A 179 13.04 -20.37 0.36
N ALA A 180 12.91 -19.34 1.20
CA ALA A 180 11.72 -18.51 1.30
C ALA A 180 11.38 -17.74 0.01
N PRO A 181 10.08 -17.52 -0.27
CA PRO A 181 9.64 -16.75 -1.42
C PRO A 181 9.93 -15.25 -1.25
N ARG A 182 9.99 -14.51 -2.37
CA ARG A 182 10.03 -13.04 -2.34
C ARG A 182 8.67 -12.45 -1.97
N PHE A 183 7.62 -12.94 -2.62
CA PHE A 183 6.24 -12.47 -2.46
C PHE A 183 5.28 -13.63 -2.13
N ILE A 184 4.24 -13.32 -1.38
CA ILE A 184 3.10 -14.22 -1.15
C ILE A 184 1.83 -13.46 -1.52
N VAL A 185 1.00 -14.06 -2.36
CA VAL A 185 -0.38 -13.63 -2.58
C VAL A 185 -1.27 -14.54 -1.73
N LEU A 186 -1.70 -14.04 -0.59
CA LEU A 186 -2.61 -14.74 0.32
C LEU A 186 -4.04 -14.50 -0.15
N VAL A 187 -4.74 -15.55 -0.55
CA VAL A 187 -6.04 -15.48 -1.19
C VAL A 187 -7.13 -15.89 -0.20
N GLY A 188 -7.88 -14.90 0.29
CA GLY A 188 -9.05 -15.10 1.14
C GLY A 188 -10.33 -15.10 0.32
N LEU A 189 -11.45 -15.30 1.02
CA LEU A 189 -12.77 -15.39 0.38
C LEU A 189 -13.21 -14.06 -0.25
N GLN A 190 -12.98 -12.95 0.44
CA GLN A 190 -13.41 -11.61 0.03
C GLN A 190 -12.23 -10.73 -0.36
N GLU A 191 -11.10 -10.94 0.30
CA GLU A 191 -9.94 -10.09 0.23
C GLU A 191 -8.68 -10.90 -0.06
N TRP A 192 -7.72 -10.28 -0.73
CA TRP A 192 -6.38 -10.84 -0.90
C TRP A 192 -5.35 -9.95 -0.22
N LEU A 193 -4.25 -10.54 0.24
CA LEU A 193 -3.06 -9.80 0.69
C LEU A 193 -1.89 -10.04 -0.25
N LEU A 194 -1.22 -8.97 -0.64
CA LEU A 194 0.12 -9.03 -1.21
C LEU A 194 1.14 -8.77 -0.11
N LEU A 195 1.94 -9.79 0.16
CA LEU A 195 2.97 -9.78 1.20
C LEU A 195 4.34 -9.82 0.53
N ASP A 196 5.26 -9.01 1.04
CA ASP A 196 6.64 -8.94 0.60
C ASP A 196 7.55 -9.32 1.75
N ARG A 197 8.49 -10.25 1.52
CA ARG A 197 9.39 -10.79 2.54
C ARG A 197 10.18 -9.72 3.32
N PHE A 198 10.59 -8.63 2.67
CA PHE A 198 11.39 -7.57 3.29
C PHE A 198 10.52 -6.53 4.01
N LYS A 199 9.22 -6.47 3.70
CA LYS A 199 8.27 -5.55 4.34
C LYS A 199 7.47 -6.22 5.47
N TRP A 200 7.24 -7.53 5.36
CA TRP A 200 6.46 -8.32 6.31
C TRP A 200 6.92 -8.25 7.79
N PRO A 201 8.23 -8.18 8.12
CA PRO A 201 8.65 -8.03 9.53
C PRO A 201 8.11 -6.78 10.24
N ASN A 202 7.67 -5.78 9.46
CA ASN A 202 7.00 -4.57 9.98
C ASN A 202 5.47 -4.63 9.79
N SER A 203 4.92 -5.83 9.58
CA SER A 203 3.50 -6.10 9.30
C SER A 203 2.94 -5.27 8.13
N ARG A 204 3.78 -4.99 7.13
CA ARG A 204 3.39 -4.22 5.95
C ARG A 204 2.78 -5.13 4.90
N ALA A 205 1.59 -4.77 4.43
CA ALA A 205 0.86 -5.49 3.40
C ALA A 205 0.04 -4.55 2.50
N LEU A 206 -0.28 -5.01 1.30
CA LEU A 206 -1.37 -4.43 0.50
C LEU A 206 -2.56 -5.37 0.56
N ARG A 207 -3.69 -4.87 1.06
CA ARG A 207 -4.95 -5.60 1.12
C ARG A 207 -5.88 -5.15 0.02
N PHE A 208 -6.49 -6.11 -0.67
CA PHE A 208 -7.38 -5.90 -1.79
C PHE A 208 -8.75 -6.46 -1.43
N ASP A 209 -9.69 -5.59 -1.07
CA ASP A 209 -11.09 -5.94 -0.90
C ASP A 209 -11.74 -6.08 -2.27
N TRP A 210 -11.92 -7.33 -2.74
CA TRP A 210 -12.52 -7.58 -4.04
C TRP A 210 -14.01 -7.29 -4.09
N ASN A 211 -14.71 -7.27 -2.94
CA ASN A 211 -16.09 -6.84 -2.89
C ASN A 211 -16.17 -5.35 -3.30
N GLU A 212 -15.37 -4.49 -2.68
CA GLU A 212 -15.34 -3.05 -2.99
C GLU A 212 -14.78 -2.77 -4.40
N ILE A 213 -13.64 -3.38 -4.75
CA ILE A 213 -12.97 -3.16 -6.06
C ILE A 213 -13.91 -3.55 -7.22
N LEU A 214 -14.59 -4.69 -7.13
CA LEU A 214 -15.43 -5.22 -8.21
C LEU A 214 -16.84 -4.61 -8.22
N ASP A 215 -17.34 -4.09 -7.10
CA ASP A 215 -18.60 -3.34 -7.05
C ASP A 215 -18.44 -1.97 -7.69
N ARG A 216 -17.44 -1.20 -7.25
CA ARG A 216 -17.16 0.15 -7.78
C ARG A 216 -16.67 0.12 -9.22
N LYS A 217 -15.85 -0.87 -9.57
CA LYS A 217 -15.17 -1.00 -10.88
C LYS A 217 -14.45 0.28 -11.31
N ASP A 218 -13.88 0.99 -10.33
CA ASP A 218 -13.10 2.19 -10.61
C ASP A 218 -11.89 1.83 -11.51
N PRO A 219 -11.74 2.47 -12.70
CA PRO A 219 -10.68 2.10 -13.63
C PRO A 219 -9.26 2.21 -13.06
N LEU A 220 -8.99 3.23 -12.24
CA LEU A 220 -7.66 3.44 -11.67
C LEU A 220 -7.33 2.38 -10.63
N THR A 221 -8.30 2.04 -9.79
CA THR A 221 -8.18 0.97 -8.79
C THR A 221 -7.97 -0.39 -9.46
N LEU A 222 -8.73 -0.73 -10.50
CA LEU A 222 -8.54 -1.98 -11.25
C LEU A 222 -7.17 -2.05 -11.94
N GLN A 223 -6.69 -0.92 -12.48
CA GLN A 223 -5.35 -0.82 -13.05
C GLN A 223 -4.26 -1.00 -11.98
N ALA A 224 -4.41 -0.38 -10.82
CA ALA A 224 -3.51 -0.53 -9.68
C ALA A 224 -3.47 -2.00 -9.20
N ALA A 225 -4.63 -2.60 -8.96
CA ALA A 225 -4.74 -4.01 -8.53
C ALA A 225 -4.09 -4.96 -9.56
N ALA A 226 -4.38 -4.77 -10.85
CA ALA A 226 -3.74 -5.55 -11.90
C ALA A 226 -2.22 -5.34 -11.93
N ALA A 227 -1.74 -4.10 -11.88
CA ALA A 227 -0.31 -3.80 -11.91
C ALA A 227 0.44 -4.43 -10.72
N LEU A 228 -0.14 -4.39 -9.52
CA LEU A 228 0.48 -4.89 -8.29
C LEU A 228 0.44 -6.43 -8.18
N LEU A 229 -0.62 -7.07 -8.66
CA LEU A 229 -0.85 -8.50 -8.45
C LEU A 229 -0.55 -9.38 -9.66
N HIS A 230 -0.45 -8.85 -10.88
CA HIS A 230 -0.24 -9.69 -12.06
C HIS A 230 1.07 -10.48 -11.96
N ARG A 231 1.07 -11.75 -12.38
CA ARG A 231 2.25 -12.62 -12.25
C ARG A 231 3.51 -12.02 -12.87
N ASP A 232 3.41 -11.41 -14.05
CA ASP A 232 4.57 -10.82 -14.74
C ASP A 232 5.01 -9.48 -14.13
N SER A 233 4.26 -8.95 -13.17
CA SER A 233 4.69 -7.82 -12.34
C SER A 233 5.50 -8.30 -11.14
N LEU A 234 5.17 -9.46 -10.58
CA LEU A 234 5.81 -10.01 -9.37
C LEU A 234 6.97 -10.97 -9.68
N ALA A 235 6.82 -11.76 -10.73
CA ALA A 235 7.77 -12.77 -11.21
C ALA A 235 7.84 -12.79 -12.74
N PRO A 236 8.41 -11.74 -13.38
CA PRO A 236 8.66 -11.76 -14.81
C PRO A 236 9.66 -12.85 -15.20
N ASP A 237 9.55 -13.36 -16.43
CA ASP A 237 10.47 -14.39 -16.95
C ASP A 237 11.93 -13.92 -17.04
N SER A 238 12.14 -12.60 -17.14
CA SER A 238 13.46 -11.98 -17.14
C SER A 238 13.43 -10.59 -16.51
N GLY A 239 14.54 -10.20 -15.87
CA GLY A 239 14.69 -8.90 -15.21
C GLY A 239 14.16 -8.85 -13.78
N ALA A 240 14.25 -7.66 -13.19
CA ALA A 240 13.67 -7.34 -11.88
C ALA A 240 12.14 -7.31 -11.96
N SER A 241 11.47 -7.57 -10.83
CA SER A 241 10.02 -7.44 -10.76
C SER A 241 9.61 -5.96 -10.88
N LEU A 242 8.37 -5.70 -11.30
CA LEU A 242 7.82 -4.34 -11.27
C LEU A 242 7.86 -3.77 -9.84
N LEU A 243 7.55 -4.59 -8.83
CA LEU A 243 7.55 -4.10 -7.45
C LEU A 243 8.94 -3.69 -6.95
N GLU A 244 10.00 -4.34 -7.42
CA GLU A 244 11.37 -3.94 -7.13
C GLU A 244 11.67 -2.55 -7.70
N SER A 245 11.26 -2.26 -8.95
CA SER A 245 11.43 -0.93 -9.53
C SER A 245 10.53 0.13 -8.88
N LEU A 246 9.32 -0.24 -8.45
CA LEU A 246 8.45 0.63 -7.67
C LEU A 246 9.07 0.97 -6.31
N ASP A 247 9.71 0.00 -5.63
CA ASP A 247 10.41 0.23 -4.37
C ASP A 247 11.61 1.17 -4.55
N GLU A 248 12.42 0.96 -5.58
CA GLU A 248 13.53 1.85 -5.93
C GLU A 248 13.03 3.28 -6.22
N ASN A 249 11.93 3.41 -6.96
CA ASN A 249 11.32 4.71 -7.25
C ASN A 249 10.75 5.35 -5.99
N ALA A 250 10.00 4.62 -5.17
CA ALA A 250 9.44 5.11 -3.92
C ALA A 250 10.54 5.63 -2.99
N HIS A 251 11.66 4.93 -2.91
CA HIS A 251 12.85 5.42 -2.20
C HIS A 251 13.42 6.68 -2.85
N ARG A 252 13.66 6.68 -4.16
CA ARG A 252 14.18 7.89 -4.86
C ARG A 252 13.30 9.12 -4.66
N HIS A 253 11.97 8.96 -4.69
CA HIS A 253 11.04 10.06 -4.45
C HIS A 253 11.04 10.50 -2.99
N ALA A 254 11.10 9.59 -2.03
CA ALA A 254 11.23 9.95 -0.62
C ALA A 254 12.55 10.71 -0.33
N PHE A 255 13.67 10.24 -0.90
CA PHE A 255 14.98 10.91 -0.77
C PHE A 255 15.04 12.23 -1.55
N GLY A 256 14.51 12.28 -2.76
CA GLY A 256 14.47 13.49 -3.59
C GLY A 256 13.67 14.60 -2.94
N VAL A 257 12.47 14.28 -2.42
CA VAL A 257 11.65 15.22 -1.65
C VAL A 257 12.40 15.71 -0.40
N SER A 258 13.18 14.85 0.28
CA SER A 258 13.97 15.29 1.44
C SER A 258 15.08 16.28 1.07
N ALA A 259 15.70 16.14 -0.11
CA ALA A 259 16.73 17.04 -0.60
C ALA A 259 16.11 18.39 -1.03
N GLU A 260 15.04 18.36 -1.82
CA GLU A 260 14.31 19.55 -2.25
C GLU A 260 13.74 20.33 -1.05
N LEU A 261 13.18 19.63 -0.06
CA LEU A 261 12.69 20.25 1.17
C LEU A 261 13.82 20.96 1.92
N LYS A 262 15.01 20.37 1.99
CA LYS A 262 16.17 21.01 2.63
C LYS A 262 16.58 22.30 1.91
N TYR A 263 16.58 22.30 0.58
CA TYR A 263 16.86 23.51 -0.21
C TYR A 263 15.76 24.57 -0.04
N ALA A 264 14.48 24.17 -0.13
CA ALA A 264 13.35 25.08 0.04
C ALA A 264 13.29 25.69 1.46
N ILE A 265 13.57 24.92 2.51
CA ILE A 265 13.67 25.43 3.89
C ILE A 265 14.80 26.46 3.99
N ARG A 266 15.96 26.18 3.40
CA ARG A 266 17.07 27.13 3.39
C ARG A 266 16.70 28.43 2.68
N GLU A 267 16.11 28.34 1.49
CA GLU A 267 15.66 29.51 0.72
C GLU A 267 14.58 30.32 1.46
N ALA A 268 13.65 29.64 2.14
CA ALA A 268 12.64 30.27 2.96
C ALA A 268 13.26 31.03 4.15
N ILE A 269 14.25 30.44 4.84
CA ILE A 269 14.98 31.10 5.93
C ILE A 269 15.72 32.34 5.41
N GLU A 270 16.43 32.22 4.28
CA GLU A 270 17.16 33.34 3.68
C GLU A 270 16.20 34.47 3.26
N THR A 271 15.05 34.14 2.67
CA THR A 271 14.02 35.11 2.28
C THR A 271 13.42 35.82 3.49
N LEU A 272 13.04 35.06 4.54
CA LEU A 272 12.52 35.61 5.79
C LEU A 272 13.54 36.51 6.49
N GLY A 273 14.80 36.08 6.56
CA GLY A 273 15.88 36.88 7.16
C GLY A 273 16.09 38.19 6.43
N ASN A 274 16.14 38.16 5.09
CA ASN A 274 16.28 39.35 4.27
C ASN A 274 15.13 40.35 4.46
N GLU A 275 13.89 39.85 4.55
CA GLU A 275 12.71 40.69 4.81
C GLU A 275 12.72 41.27 6.23
N ALA A 276 13.04 40.45 7.24
CA ALA A 276 13.15 40.90 8.63
C ALA A 276 14.22 41.99 8.80
N VAL A 277 15.41 41.82 8.18
CA VAL A 277 16.47 42.85 8.18
C VAL A 277 15.97 44.15 7.55
N ARG A 278 15.23 44.06 6.43
CA ARG A 278 14.67 45.24 5.75
C ARG A 278 13.71 46.00 6.67
N GLN A 279 12.80 45.29 7.34
CA GLN A 279 11.81 45.90 8.23
C GLN A 279 12.45 46.50 9.49
N LEU A 280 13.36 45.77 10.14
CA LEU A 280 14.08 46.27 11.32
C LEU A 280 14.92 47.52 10.98
N ARG A 281 15.53 47.54 9.79
CA ARG A 281 16.26 48.72 9.31
C ARG A 281 15.33 49.92 9.12
N GLN A 282 14.15 49.71 8.53
CA GLN A 282 13.17 50.79 8.36
C GLN A 282 12.71 51.35 9.70
N GLN A 283 12.38 50.49 10.66
CA GLN A 283 11.98 50.91 12.01
C GLN A 283 13.10 51.67 12.74
N ALA A 284 14.35 51.23 12.58
CA ALA A 284 15.50 51.92 13.16
C ALA A 284 15.69 53.34 12.57
N VAL A 285 15.49 53.50 11.25
CA VAL A 285 15.51 54.81 10.58
C VAL A 285 14.40 55.71 11.10
N GLU A 286 13.17 55.21 11.19
CA GLU A 286 12.01 55.96 11.72
C GLU A 286 12.22 56.37 13.18
N ALA A 287 12.82 55.50 14.00
CA ALA A 287 13.14 55.75 15.41
C ALA A 287 14.44 56.54 15.64
N ARG A 288 15.17 56.93 14.58
CA ARG A 288 16.48 57.62 14.64
C ARG A 288 17.54 56.87 15.47
N ARG A 289 17.55 55.53 15.42
CA ARG A 289 18.54 54.68 16.10
C ARG A 289 19.61 54.20 15.13
N GLY A 290 20.81 53.88 15.65
CA GLY A 290 21.85 53.20 14.88
C GLY A 290 21.46 51.74 14.64
N PHE A 291 21.72 51.22 13.44
CA PHE A 291 21.34 49.85 13.05
C PHE A 291 22.54 48.91 12.82
N PHE A 292 23.71 49.47 12.50
CA PHE A 292 24.90 48.71 12.08
C PHE A 292 26.04 48.70 13.11
N SER A 293 25.84 49.31 14.30
CA SER A 293 26.89 49.35 15.33
C SER A 293 26.32 49.78 16.68
N GLY A 294 26.84 49.20 17.77
CA GLY A 294 26.54 49.60 19.14
C GLY A 294 25.58 48.63 19.84
N LYS A 295 24.89 49.09 20.89
CA LYS A 295 23.99 48.23 21.69
C LYS A 295 22.73 47.77 20.94
N ASP A 296 22.45 48.36 19.79
CA ASP A 296 21.29 48.10 18.93
C ASP A 296 21.67 47.33 17.65
N GLU A 297 22.88 46.77 17.59
CA GLU A 297 23.36 45.98 16.46
C GLU A 297 22.56 44.68 16.31
N LEU A 298 22.19 44.34 15.08
CA LEU A 298 21.46 43.13 14.76
C LEU A 298 22.37 41.91 14.91
N ASP A 299 22.03 41.00 15.81
CA ASP A 299 22.70 39.71 15.97
C ASP A 299 22.30 38.73 14.83
N PRO A 300 23.23 38.35 13.93
CA PRO A 300 22.94 37.46 12.82
C PRO A 300 22.59 36.03 13.27
N GLU A 301 23.15 35.55 14.38
CA GLU A 301 22.87 34.21 14.91
C GLU A 301 21.46 34.16 15.49
N GLN A 302 21.08 35.18 16.26
CA GLN A 302 19.72 35.30 16.80
C GLN A 302 18.68 35.42 15.68
N LEU A 303 18.95 36.26 14.66
CA LEU A 303 18.06 36.38 13.51
C LEU A 303 17.88 35.04 12.78
N SER A 304 18.97 34.34 12.51
CA SER A 304 18.94 33.04 11.83
C SER A 304 18.11 32.02 12.61
N LEU A 305 18.26 32.00 13.95
CA LEU A 305 17.49 31.11 14.83
C LEU A 305 16.00 31.43 14.83
N GLU A 306 15.61 32.71 14.87
CA GLU A 306 14.20 33.11 14.83
C GLU A 306 13.57 32.84 13.46
N CYS A 307 14.29 33.07 12.35
CA CYS A 307 13.83 32.68 11.02
C CYS A 307 13.63 31.16 10.92
N LEU A 308 14.55 30.36 11.45
CA LEU A 308 14.43 28.90 11.51
C LEU A 308 13.19 28.48 12.33
N ARG A 309 12.99 29.05 13.52
CA ARG A 309 11.82 28.80 14.36
C ARG A 309 10.51 29.13 13.65
N LEU A 310 10.47 30.25 12.93
CA LEU A 310 9.29 30.67 12.18
C LEU A 310 8.98 29.69 11.04
N VAL A 311 9.98 29.27 10.26
CA VAL A 311 9.78 28.26 9.21
C VAL A 311 9.26 26.95 9.78
N TYR A 312 9.81 26.46 10.90
CA TYR A 312 9.30 25.24 11.55
C TYR A 312 7.86 25.38 12.04
N ARG A 313 7.48 26.55 12.59
CA ARG A 313 6.10 26.83 12.99
C ARG A 313 5.15 26.83 11.78
N LEU A 314 5.56 27.44 10.67
CA LEU A 314 4.80 27.44 9.42
C LEU A 314 4.63 26.02 8.88
N LEU A 315 5.70 25.21 8.84
CA LEU A 315 5.62 23.81 8.42
C LEU A 315 4.64 23.00 9.27
N PHE A 316 4.69 23.18 10.60
CA PHE A 316 3.77 22.50 11.50
C PHE A 316 2.32 22.94 11.26
N MET A 317 2.09 24.24 11.06
CA MET A 317 0.77 24.79 10.76
C MET A 317 0.24 24.30 9.41
N PHE A 318 1.06 24.28 8.34
CA PHE A 318 0.70 23.69 7.05
C PHE A 318 0.30 22.21 7.20
N TYR A 319 1.08 21.46 7.97
CA TYR A 319 0.84 20.03 8.17
C TYR A 319 -0.49 19.76 8.90
N ILE A 320 -0.77 20.46 10.00
CA ILE A 320 -2.01 20.25 10.77
C ILE A 320 -3.26 20.76 10.04
N GLU A 321 -3.16 21.84 9.27
CA GLU A 321 -4.30 22.38 8.51
C GLU A 321 -4.61 21.57 7.26
N ALA A 322 -3.59 21.03 6.59
CA ALA A 322 -3.77 20.11 5.46
C ALA A 322 -4.34 18.74 5.89
N ARG A 323 -4.26 18.40 7.19
CA ARG A 323 -4.70 17.13 7.77
C ARG A 323 -5.76 17.32 8.87
N PRO A 324 -6.94 17.84 8.53
CA PRO A 324 -8.02 18.10 9.49
C PRO A 324 -8.50 16.86 10.25
N GLU A 325 -8.27 15.66 9.70
CA GLU A 325 -8.57 14.37 10.33
C GLU A 325 -7.77 14.10 11.61
N LEU A 326 -6.63 14.76 11.82
CA LEU A 326 -5.82 14.60 13.04
C LEU A 326 -6.44 15.30 14.26
N GLY A 327 -7.40 16.21 14.06
CA GLY A 327 -8.12 16.87 15.15
C GLY A 327 -7.33 17.87 15.99
N TYR A 328 -6.10 18.25 15.59
CA TYR A 328 -5.27 19.20 16.33
C TYR A 328 -5.78 20.64 16.30
N VAL A 329 -6.47 21.04 15.24
CA VAL A 329 -7.06 22.38 15.08
C VAL A 329 -8.50 22.27 14.60
N PRO A 330 -9.43 23.12 15.08
CA PRO A 330 -10.85 23.02 14.76
C PRO A 330 -11.18 23.67 13.39
N ILE A 331 -10.40 23.38 12.36
CA ILE A 331 -10.51 24.06 11.05
C ILE A 331 -11.87 23.80 10.37
N ARG A 332 -12.48 22.62 10.61
CA ARG A 332 -13.82 22.26 10.08
C ARG A 332 -14.98 22.67 10.98
N SER A 333 -14.73 22.92 12.27
CA SER A 333 -15.79 23.10 13.29
C SER A 333 -15.85 24.49 13.89
N SER A 334 -14.84 25.34 13.67
CA SER A 334 -14.77 26.69 14.20
C SER A 334 -14.54 27.71 13.08
N GLU A 335 -15.60 28.45 12.75
CA GLU A 335 -15.53 29.57 11.81
C GLU A 335 -14.61 30.69 12.32
N VAL A 336 -14.47 30.84 13.64
CA VAL A 336 -13.55 31.80 14.28
C VAL A 336 -12.10 31.42 14.04
N TYR A 337 -11.76 30.13 14.14
CA TYR A 337 -10.42 29.65 13.80
C TYR A 337 -10.15 29.86 12.31
N LEU A 338 -11.08 29.43 11.45
CA LEU A 338 -10.94 29.52 10.00
C LEU A 338 -10.69 30.96 9.54
N LYS A 339 -11.50 31.92 10.00
CA LYS A 339 -11.40 33.32 9.55
C LYS A 339 -10.36 34.16 10.29
N GLY A 340 -9.94 33.76 11.49
CA GLY A 340 -9.11 34.58 12.37
C GLY A 340 -7.69 34.07 12.58
N TYR A 341 -7.47 32.76 12.47
CA TYR A 341 -6.21 32.11 12.87
C TYR A 341 -5.65 31.14 11.83
N SER A 342 -6.46 30.74 10.84
CA SER A 342 -5.99 29.84 9.78
C SER A 342 -5.17 30.58 8.73
N LEU A 343 -4.41 29.82 7.95
CA LEU A 343 -3.69 30.35 6.79
C LEU A 343 -4.61 30.94 5.72
N GLU A 344 -5.87 30.49 5.62
CA GLU A 344 -6.84 31.06 4.66
C GLU A 344 -7.10 32.55 4.94
N ALA A 345 -6.91 33.01 6.19
CA ALA A 345 -7.10 34.42 6.54
C ALA A 345 -5.99 35.34 6.01
N LEU A 346 -4.90 34.79 5.47
CA LEU A 346 -3.80 35.55 4.85
C LEU A 346 -4.00 35.83 3.36
N HIS A 347 -5.03 35.22 2.74
CA HIS A 347 -5.49 35.48 1.38
C HIS A 347 -6.61 36.53 1.39
#